data_AF-A0A0X3TIA1-F1
#
_entry.id   AF-A0A0X3TIA1-F1
#
_cell.length_a   1.000
_cell.length_b   1.000
_cell.length_c   1.000
_cell.angle_alpha   90.00
_cell.angle_beta   90.00
_cell.angle_gamma   90.00
#
_symmetry.space_group_name_H-M   'P 1'
#
loop_
_entity.id
_entity.type
_entity.pdbx_description
1 polymer ?
#
loop_
_entity_poly.entity_id
_entity_poly.type
_entity_poly.pdbx_seq_one_letter_code
_entity_poly.pdbx_strand_id
1 'polypeptide(L)'
;MTPAFLNCLHESQLLLDLAQKGDWDAFIERHSAWSHQVDNVIQSSSKDEPEGTSIRQLLNDVDEIRSLIRHRMTELESQVSSGRQQKQAVKQYLK
;
A
#
# COMPACT_ATOMS: atom_id res chain seq x y z
N MET A 1 -4.20 23.13 -9.57
CA MET A 1 -4.23 21.70 -9.20
C MET A 1 -5.66 21.18 -9.38
N THR A 2 -5.86 20.02 -10.01
CA THR A 2 -7.21 19.51 -10.30
C THR A 2 -7.84 18.86 -9.06
N PRO A 3 -9.17 18.90 -8.88
CA PRO A 3 -9.85 18.21 -7.77
C PRO A 3 -9.57 16.70 -7.73
N ALA A 4 -9.38 16.08 -8.90
CA ALA A 4 -9.01 14.67 -9.02
C ALA A 4 -7.62 14.38 -8.43
N PHE A 5 -6.64 15.27 -8.66
CA PHE A 5 -5.29 15.13 -8.09
C PHE A 5 -5.30 15.27 -6.56
N LEU A 6 -6.01 16.27 -6.04
CA LEU A 6 -6.13 16.49 -4.60
C LEU A 6 -6.78 15.30 -3.88
N ASN A 7 -7.85 14.74 -4.47
CA ASN A 7 -8.49 13.55 -3.92
C ASN A 7 -7.55 12.34 -3.94
N CYS A 8 -6.80 12.15 -5.03
CA CYS A 8 -5.81 11.08 -5.14
C CYS A 8 -4.70 11.19 -4.07
N LEU A 9 -4.22 12.41 -3.80
CA LEU A 9 -3.23 12.69 -2.75
C LEU A 9 -3.81 12.50 -1.34
N HIS A 10 -5.08 12.86 -1.13
CA HIS A 10 -5.73 12.61 0.15
C HIS A 10 -5.87 11.10 0.42
N GLU A 11 -6.29 10.34 -0.58
CA GLU A 11 -6.42 8.89 -0.48
C GLU A 11 -5.06 8.19 -0.31
N SER A 12 -3.97 8.71 -0.91
CA SER A 12 -2.62 8.16 -0.68
C SER A 12 -2.19 8.30 0.78
N GLN A 13 -2.42 9.47 1.38
CA GLN A 13 -2.14 9.71 2.80
C GLN A 13 -2.98 8.82 3.72
N LEU A 14 -4.25 8.59 3.39
CA LEU A 14 -5.12 7.71 4.16
C LEU A 14 -4.67 6.25 4.08
N LEU A 15 -4.25 5.79 2.89
CA LEU A 15 -3.69 4.45 2.73
C LEU A 15 -2.38 4.27 3.50
N LEU A 16 -1.52 5.30 3.54
CA LEU A 16 -0.32 5.28 4.37
C LEU A 16 -0.64 5.13 5.85
N ASP A 17 -1.59 5.91 6.37
CA ASP A 17 -2.02 5.84 7.77
C ASP A 17 -2.59 4.46 8.13
N LEU A 18 -3.43 3.87 7.25
CA LEU A 18 -3.95 2.52 7.45
C LEU A 18 -2.84 1.46 7.46
N ALA A 19 -1.89 1.54 6.52
CA ALA A 19 -0.77 0.61 6.44
C ALA A 19 0.16 0.73 7.66
N GLN A 20 0.45 1.95 8.13
CA GLN A 20 1.25 2.20 9.32
C GLN A 20 0.57 1.71 10.61
N LYS A 21 -0.77 1.81 10.69
CA LYS A 21 -1.57 1.25 11.79
C LYS A 21 -1.75 -0.27 11.70
N GLY A 22 -1.39 -0.88 10.59
CA GLY A 22 -1.58 -2.31 10.34
C GLY A 22 -3.02 -2.71 10.06
N ASP A 23 -3.91 -1.77 9.72
CA ASP A 23 -5.28 -2.03 9.31
C ASP A 23 -5.33 -2.44 7.83
N TRP A 24 -4.84 -3.66 7.57
CA TRP A 24 -4.67 -4.20 6.22
C TRP A 24 -5.99 -4.49 5.52
N ASP A 25 -7.05 -4.80 6.26
CA ASP A 25 -8.37 -5.08 5.67
C ASP A 25 -8.95 -3.79 5.07
N ALA A 26 -8.99 -2.70 5.85
CA ALA A 26 -9.43 -1.40 5.37
C ALA A 26 -8.51 -0.84 4.26
N PHE A 27 -7.20 -1.11 4.35
CA PHE A 27 -6.24 -0.76 3.30
C PHE A 27 -6.60 -1.45 1.96
N ILE A 28 -6.86 -2.76 1.98
CA ILE A 28 -7.14 -3.56 0.77
C ILE A 28 -8.44 -3.09 0.10
N GLU A 29 -9.49 -2.82 0.88
CA GLU A 29 -10.79 -2.35 0.36
C GLU A 29 -10.64 -1.04 -0.44
N ARG A 30 -9.79 -0.13 0.03
CA ARG A 30 -9.60 1.20 -0.56
C ARG A 30 -8.55 1.25 -1.66
N HIS A 31 -7.53 0.39 -1.58
CA HIS A 31 -6.38 0.42 -2.49
C HIS A 31 -6.79 0.26 -3.97
N SER A 32 -7.77 -0.59 -4.27
CA SER A 32 -8.25 -0.80 -5.64
C SER A 32 -8.80 0.48 -6.28
N ALA A 33 -9.63 1.21 -5.55
CA ALA A 33 -10.22 2.48 -6.00
C ALA A 33 -9.14 3.56 -6.16
N TRP A 34 -8.21 3.66 -5.21
CA TRP A 34 -7.10 4.61 -5.28
C TRP A 34 -6.17 4.34 -6.47
N SER A 35 -5.85 3.07 -6.75
CA SER A 35 -5.01 2.71 -7.92
C SER A 35 -5.63 3.22 -9.22
N HIS A 36 -6.94 3.12 -9.39
CA HIS A 36 -7.63 3.68 -10.55
C HIS A 36 -7.59 5.21 -10.57
N GLN A 37 -7.66 5.88 -9.42
CA GLN A 37 -7.51 7.33 -9.34
C GLN A 37 -6.10 7.78 -9.75
N VAL A 38 -5.06 7.04 -9.34
CA VAL A 38 -3.68 7.29 -9.75
C VAL A 38 -3.55 7.19 -11.28
N ASP A 39 -4.07 6.11 -11.88
CA ASP A 39 -4.04 5.93 -13.33
C ASP A 39 -4.76 7.08 -14.07
N ASN A 40 -5.93 7.50 -13.57
CA ASN A 40 -6.69 8.62 -14.13
C ASN A 40 -5.94 9.95 -14.01
N VAL A 41 -5.24 10.18 -12.89
CA VAL A 41 -4.42 11.37 -12.67
C VAL A 41 -3.23 11.39 -13.63
N ILE A 42 -2.56 10.26 -13.85
CA ILE A 42 -1.46 10.12 -14.80
C ILE A 42 -1.94 10.33 -16.25
N GLN A 43 -3.12 9.83 -16.60
CA GLN A 43 -3.68 9.97 -17.95
C GLN A 43 -4.20 11.38 -18.23
N SER A 44 -4.72 12.06 -17.21
CA SER A 44 -5.29 13.41 -17.32
C SER A 44 -4.26 14.52 -17.21
N SER A 45 -3.00 14.22 -16.85
CA SER A 45 -1.91 15.20 -16.85
C SER A 45 -1.55 15.59 -18.29
N SER A 46 -2.37 16.47 -18.85
CA SER A 46 -2.13 17.23 -20.07
C SER A 46 -1.11 18.32 -19.74
N LYS A 47 -0.22 18.61 -20.69
CA LYS A 47 1.03 19.42 -20.59
C LYS A 47 1.01 20.82 -19.92
N ASP A 48 -0.09 21.28 -19.35
CA ASP A 48 -0.21 22.62 -18.75
C ASP A 48 -0.58 22.55 -17.26
N GLU A 49 0.45 22.34 -16.42
CA GLU A 49 0.57 22.68 -14.97
C GLU A 49 -0.42 22.05 -13.94
N PRO A 50 -0.10 21.95 -12.62
CA PRO A 50 0.96 22.64 -11.87
C PRO A 50 1.87 21.78 -10.95
N GLU A 51 3.01 22.36 -10.56
CA GLU A 51 3.76 22.10 -9.31
C GLU A 51 4.36 20.68 -9.12
N GLY A 52 5.59 20.49 -9.62
CA GLY A 52 6.37 19.26 -9.42
C GLY A 52 6.55 18.80 -7.96
N THR A 53 6.35 19.66 -6.97
CA THR A 53 6.39 19.30 -5.54
C THR A 53 5.27 18.32 -5.16
N SER A 54 4.07 18.51 -5.71
CA SER A 54 2.89 17.73 -5.31
C SER A 54 2.86 16.37 -6.00
N ILE A 55 3.34 16.30 -7.25
CA ILE A 55 3.59 15.03 -7.94
C ILE A 55 4.69 14.23 -7.23
N ARG A 56 5.77 14.90 -6.80
CA ARG A 56 6.81 14.24 -5.98
C ARG A 56 6.24 13.66 -4.70
N GLN A 57 5.32 14.37 -4.04
CA GLN A 57 4.67 13.84 -2.85
C GLN A 57 3.85 12.58 -3.16
N LEU A 58 3.03 12.58 -4.21
CA LEU A 58 2.29 11.39 -4.62
C LEU A 58 3.22 10.21 -4.95
N LEU A 59 4.35 10.46 -5.62
CA LEU A 59 5.35 9.43 -5.92
C LEU A 59 6.01 8.88 -4.64
N ASN A 60 6.35 9.76 -3.69
CA ASN A 60 6.88 9.34 -2.39
C ASN A 60 5.87 8.47 -1.63
N ASP A 61 4.59 8.86 -1.62
CA ASP A 61 3.54 8.10 -0.97
C ASP A 61 3.39 6.70 -1.61
N VAL A 62 3.43 6.62 -2.94
CA VAL A 62 3.40 5.33 -3.67
C VAL A 62 4.58 4.44 -3.29
N ASP A 63 5.79 4.99 -3.21
CA ASP A 63 7.00 4.24 -2.86
C ASP A 63 6.96 3.77 -1.40
N GLU A 64 6.47 4.60 -0.48
CA GLU A 64 6.29 4.24 0.93
C GLU A 64 5.22 3.15 1.10
N ILE A 65 4.06 3.29 0.44
CA ILE A 65 3.02 2.25 0.42
C ILE A 65 3.60 0.92 -0.08
N ARG A 66 4.37 0.94 -1.17
CA ARG A 66 5.03 -0.27 -1.71
C ARG A 66 6.01 -0.89 -0.72
N SER A 67 6.79 -0.05 -0.03
CA SER A 67 7.73 -0.51 1.00
C SER A 67 7.00 -1.21 2.15
N LEU A 68 5.91 -0.60 2.64
CA LEU A 68 5.08 -1.15 3.72
C LEU A 68 4.44 -2.50 3.32
N ILE A 69 3.90 -2.60 2.10
CA ILE A 69 3.35 -3.85 1.58
C ILE A 69 4.43 -4.95 1.53
N ARG A 70 5.64 -4.64 1.02
CA ARG A 70 6.73 -5.61 0.95
C ARG A 70 7.16 -6.08 2.33
N HIS A 71 7.30 -5.15 3.27
CA HIS A 71 7.60 -5.47 4.65
C HIS A 71 6.56 -6.43 5.22
N ARG A 72 5.26 -6.10 5.06
CA ARG A 72 4.18 -6.94 5.54
C ARG A 72 4.16 -8.34 4.92
N MET A 73 4.41 -8.45 3.62
CA MET A 73 4.49 -9.75 2.95
C MET A 73 5.64 -10.60 3.53
N THR A 74 6.78 -9.98 3.84
CA THR A 74 7.92 -10.66 4.45
C THR A 74 7.57 -11.16 5.86
N GLU A 75 6.85 -10.36 6.65
CA GLU A 75 6.35 -10.78 7.96
C GLU A 75 5.39 -11.96 7.85
N LEU A 76 4.43 -11.90 6.92
CA LEU A 76 3.46 -12.97 6.70
C LEU A 76 4.14 -14.26 6.26
N GLU A 77 5.10 -14.20 5.34
CA GLU A 77 5.90 -15.36 4.92
C GLU A 77 6.66 -15.98 6.09
N SER A 78 7.28 -15.15 6.94
CA SER A 78 7.97 -15.58 8.15
C SER A 78 7.02 -16.28 9.13
N GLN A 79 5.85 -15.69 9.39
CA GLN A 79 4.82 -16.25 10.28
C GLN A 79 4.28 -17.58 9.75
N VAL A 80 4.03 -17.69 8.44
CA VAL A 80 3.56 -18.92 7.80
C VAL A 80 4.63 -20.02 7.87
N SER A 81 5.89 -19.67 7.60
CA SER A 81 7.02 -20.61 7.69
C SER A 81 7.19 -21.14 9.12
N SER A 82 7.19 -20.24 10.10
CA SER A 82 7.26 -20.59 11.53
C SER A 82 6.09 -21.49 11.94
N GLY A 83 4.86 -21.16 11.53
CA GLY A 83 3.68 -21.98 11.83
C GLY A 83 3.74 -23.37 11.20
N ARG A 84 4.34 -23.53 10.01
CA ARG A 84 4.57 -24.84 9.39
C ARG A 84 5.61 -25.66 10.16
N GLN A 85 6.72 -25.03 10.54
CA GLN A 85 7.77 -25.66 11.35
C GLN A 85 7.22 -26.12 12.72
N GLN A 86 6.43 -25.27 13.38
CA GLN A 86 5.79 -25.60 14.65
C GLN A 86 4.83 -26.81 14.50
N LYS A 87 3.98 -26.80 13.46
CA LYS A 87 3.08 -27.94 13.18
C LYS A 87 3.86 -29.24 12.93
N GLN A 88 5.01 -29.17 12.25
CA GLN A 88 5.84 -30.32 12.00
C GLN A 88 6.51 -30.85 13.28
N ALA A 89 7.04 -29.96 14.13
CA ALA A 89 7.63 -30.32 15.41
C ALA A 89 6.61 -31.00 16.33
N VAL A 90 5.40 -30.44 16.46
CA VAL A 90 4.31 -31.03 17.26
C VAL A 90 3.95 -32.44 16.75
N LYS A 91 3.88 -32.63 15.42
CA LYS A 91 3.62 -33.95 14.83
C LYS A 91 4.71 -34.97 15.10
N GLN A 92 5.97 -34.55 15.26
CA GLN A 92 7.08 -35.44 15.60
C GLN A 92 7.06 -35.82 17.08
N TYR A 93 6.67 -34.90 17.98
CA TYR A 93 6.56 -35.17 19.41
C TYR A 93 5.39 -36.08 19.80
N LEU A 94 4.31 -36.09 19.01
CA LEU A 94 3.12 -36.92 19.25
C LEU A 94 3.23 -38.34 18.64
N LYS A 95 4.39 -38.69 18.06
CA LYS A 95 4.72 -40.04 17.58
C LYS A 95 5.61 -40.76 18.59
#